data_AF-A0A1M5H323-F1
#
_entry.id   AF-A0A1M5H323-F1
#
_cell.length_a   1.000
_cell.length_b   1.000
_cell.length_c   1.000
_cell.angle_alpha   90.00
_cell.angle_beta   90.00
_cell.angle_gamma   90.00
#
_symmetry.space_group_name_H-M   'P 1'
#
loop_
_entity.id
_entity.type
_entity.pdbx_description
1 polymer ?
#
loop_
_entity_poly.entity_id
_entity_poly.type
_entity_poly.pdbx_seq_one_letter_code
_entity_poly.pdbx_strand_id
1 'polypeptide(L)'
;MSKIFTLLMALLCITGLQAQSNLDKVVPLNVNRQRLDQVLEILSNRGNFYFSYNSSIVKRDSLVSIAATNRSVRQVLDQLFADDYEFRESGNYIIIRKAPVKLTIVTNKAVTENNQYVVTGYVLDDHTGMQIQNASIYEKRLLLSTLTNDKGYFKMRFKNKVSRAALTVSKEYYEDTTVVIEPRFNQQITVTLLPAGAADVTIIKPEDYFVPDSLRVRVTTPSGITEYTYIKQDSARVEKTAMGKFLVSSAQRIQSINLKRFFTDRPFQLSFTPGLSTHGKMSGQVINNFSLNVLGGYSGGVNGLEVGGLFNIDKKDARYVQVAGLFNIVGGNVQGVQVGGITNTVLGAVAGVQVGGITNYVRKDFTGVQIGGVYNHTAGFMHGVQIGGVGNFSRERTSGLQIGGVGNIANRDMHGVQVGGVFNYAKRLKGVQIGLINIADTSDGLSIGLITVVLKGYHKLAFSANEVTNLNAAFKTGNHRLYNILQAGMNVQPDQKAYSFGYGLGSEWRIGRLFSINPEVTGNYLYLGNWDDVNILGRAALNFNFKLGKYVSLFGGPVFNAYYTEQTAGYSSYRFPLPPSSYRTHNLYDDTRGWIGWQAGFSIF
;
A
#
# COMPACT_ATOMS: atom_id res chain seq x y z
N MET A 1 75.84 -23.69 -4.15
CA MET A 1 74.43 -23.34 -4.46
C MET A 1 73.80 -24.12 -5.62
N SER A 2 74.51 -25.03 -6.32
CA SER A 2 73.94 -25.74 -7.48
C SER A 2 73.11 -26.99 -7.15
N LYS A 3 73.33 -27.67 -6.02
CA LYS A 3 72.62 -28.93 -5.68
C LYS A 3 71.24 -28.75 -5.01
N ILE A 4 70.96 -27.58 -4.43
CA ILE A 4 69.66 -27.27 -3.80
C ILE A 4 68.63 -26.83 -4.87
N PHE A 5 69.08 -26.21 -5.96
CA PHE A 5 68.21 -25.79 -7.05
C PHE A 5 67.71 -26.98 -7.89
N THR A 6 68.52 -28.04 -8.04
CA THR A 6 68.12 -29.26 -8.75
C THR A 6 67.15 -30.12 -7.94
N LEU A 7 67.25 -30.11 -6.60
CA LEU A 7 66.32 -30.82 -5.73
C LEU A 7 64.94 -30.13 -5.66
N LEU A 8 64.91 -28.80 -5.73
CA LEU A 8 63.64 -28.04 -5.75
C LEU A 8 62.90 -28.19 -7.10
N MET A 9 63.62 -28.37 -8.20
CA MET A 9 63.02 -28.57 -9.52
C MET A 9 62.52 -30.02 -9.74
N ALA A 10 63.11 -31.01 -9.06
CA ALA A 10 62.64 -32.40 -9.08
C ALA A 10 61.38 -32.61 -8.20
N LEU A 11 61.16 -31.77 -7.17
CA LEU A 11 59.97 -31.83 -6.32
C LEU A 11 58.73 -31.12 -6.93
N LEU A 12 58.90 -30.39 -8.03
CA LEU A 12 57.82 -29.69 -8.76
C LEU A 12 57.25 -30.49 -9.94
N CYS A 13 57.75 -31.70 -10.21
CA CYS A 13 57.29 -32.56 -11.30
C CYS A 13 56.37 -33.72 -10.88
N ILE A 14 55.92 -33.78 -9.62
CA ILE A 14 54.98 -34.82 -9.16
C ILE A 14 53.83 -34.17 -8.39
N THR A 15 52.88 -33.56 -9.11
CA THR A 15 51.44 -33.54 -8.77
C THR A 15 50.66 -32.92 -9.93
N GLY A 16 50.65 -33.61 -11.07
CA GLY A 16 49.61 -33.45 -12.08
C GLY A 16 48.61 -34.59 -11.94
N LEU A 17 47.98 -34.75 -10.77
CA LEU A 17 46.80 -35.60 -10.64
C LEU A 17 45.68 -34.90 -11.43
N GLN A 18 45.59 -35.20 -12.73
CA GLN A 18 44.39 -34.99 -13.51
C GLN A 18 43.27 -35.71 -12.75
N ALA A 19 42.33 -34.96 -12.20
CA ALA A 19 41.11 -35.55 -11.65
C ALA A 19 40.43 -36.29 -12.81
N GLN A 20 40.41 -37.63 -12.75
CA GLN A 20 39.72 -38.44 -13.75
C GLN A 20 38.25 -38.01 -13.80
N SER A 21 37.76 -37.67 -14.99
CA SER A 21 36.35 -37.33 -15.23
C SER A 21 35.45 -38.40 -14.61
N ASN A 22 34.40 -37.99 -13.90
CA ASN A 22 33.49 -38.90 -13.20
C ASN A 22 32.77 -39.85 -14.18
N LEU A 23 32.50 -39.37 -15.40
CA LEU A 23 31.92 -40.08 -16.54
C LEU A 23 32.88 -41.12 -17.12
N ASP A 24 34.19 -40.94 -16.96
CA ASP A 24 35.22 -41.85 -17.47
C ASP A 24 35.67 -42.89 -16.44
N LYS A 25 35.17 -42.83 -15.19
CA LYS A 25 35.42 -43.85 -14.17
C LYS A 25 34.79 -45.19 -14.58
N VAL A 26 35.51 -46.28 -14.37
CA VAL A 26 35.02 -47.63 -14.63
C VAL A 26 34.37 -48.17 -13.35
N VAL A 27 33.07 -48.44 -13.42
CA VAL A 27 32.30 -48.97 -12.29
C VAL A 27 31.64 -50.27 -12.72
N PRO A 28 32.03 -51.44 -12.16
CA PRO A 28 31.33 -52.68 -12.45
C PRO A 28 29.91 -52.57 -11.89
N LEU A 29 28.90 -52.97 -12.66
CA LEU A 29 27.49 -52.94 -12.29
C LEU A 29 26.79 -54.13 -12.97
N ASN A 30 26.19 -55.02 -12.19
CA ASN A 30 25.33 -56.08 -12.69
C ASN A 30 24.03 -56.07 -11.90
N VAL A 31 22.94 -55.65 -12.54
CA VAL A 31 21.62 -55.48 -11.94
C VAL A 31 20.57 -56.04 -12.89
N ASN A 32 19.54 -56.68 -12.33
CA ASN A 32 18.45 -57.28 -13.09
C ASN A 32 17.12 -56.78 -12.53
N ARG A 33 16.30 -56.14 -13.37
CA ARG A 33 15.00 -55.55 -13.02
C ARG A 33 15.06 -54.67 -11.77
N GLN A 34 16.09 -53.84 -11.65
CA GLN A 34 16.30 -52.91 -10.54
C GLN A 34 15.70 -51.55 -10.88
N ARG A 35 15.18 -50.80 -9.89
CA ARG A 35 14.71 -49.43 -10.11
C ARG A 35 15.88 -48.51 -10.51
N LEU A 36 15.64 -47.64 -11.48
CA LEU A 36 16.66 -46.74 -12.03
C LEU A 36 17.31 -45.84 -10.97
N ASP A 37 16.55 -45.35 -9.99
CA ASP A 37 17.11 -44.55 -8.90
C ASP A 37 18.11 -45.33 -8.04
N GLN A 38 17.80 -46.58 -7.70
CA GLN A 38 18.72 -47.47 -6.98
C GLN A 38 19.96 -47.81 -7.81
N VAL A 39 19.82 -47.92 -9.13
CA VAL A 39 20.96 -48.14 -10.03
C VAL A 39 21.89 -46.92 -10.06
N LEU A 40 21.34 -45.71 -10.16
CA LEU A 40 22.11 -44.48 -10.09
C LEU A 40 22.76 -44.28 -8.70
N GLU A 41 22.10 -44.73 -7.63
CA GLU A 41 22.67 -44.75 -6.28
C GLU A 41 23.86 -45.69 -6.15
N ILE A 42 23.79 -46.91 -6.71
CA ILE A 42 24.92 -47.83 -6.75
C ILE A 42 26.11 -47.21 -7.50
N LEU A 43 25.86 -46.56 -8.63
CA LEU A 43 26.89 -45.87 -9.41
C LEU A 43 27.50 -44.69 -8.66
N SER A 44 26.65 -43.89 -8.00
CA SER A 44 27.05 -42.77 -7.12
C SER A 44 27.99 -43.25 -6.01
N ASN A 45 27.60 -44.30 -5.29
CA ASN A 45 28.36 -44.87 -4.16
C ASN A 45 29.69 -45.49 -4.60
N ARG A 46 29.70 -46.26 -5.71
CA ARG A 46 30.93 -46.89 -6.22
C ARG A 46 31.88 -45.90 -6.89
N GLY A 47 31.33 -44.86 -7.51
CA GLY A 47 32.09 -43.84 -8.24
C GLY A 47 32.51 -42.62 -7.41
N ASN A 48 31.95 -42.48 -6.20
CA ASN A 48 32.14 -41.35 -5.29
C ASN A 48 31.85 -39.98 -5.95
N PHE A 49 30.70 -39.89 -6.62
CA PHE A 49 30.15 -38.67 -7.25
C PHE A 49 28.63 -38.66 -7.12
N TYR A 50 27.99 -37.53 -7.35
CA TYR A 50 26.55 -37.37 -7.18
C TYR A 50 25.82 -37.31 -8.52
N PHE A 51 24.61 -37.85 -8.60
CA PHE A 51 23.71 -37.57 -9.73
C PHE A 51 22.76 -36.43 -9.40
N SER A 52 22.59 -35.52 -10.34
CA SER A 52 21.59 -34.45 -10.27
C SER A 52 20.73 -34.48 -11.52
N TYR A 53 19.43 -34.68 -11.34
CA TYR A 53 18.49 -34.72 -12.46
C TYR A 53 17.10 -34.31 -12.01
N ASN A 54 16.25 -34.02 -12.98
CA ASN A 54 14.86 -33.68 -12.75
C ASN A 54 14.01 -34.97 -12.72
N SER A 55 13.35 -35.28 -11.60
CA SER A 55 12.51 -36.48 -11.45
C SER A 55 11.29 -36.50 -12.37
N SER A 56 10.86 -35.34 -12.87
CA SER A 56 9.77 -35.27 -13.86
C SER A 56 10.21 -35.69 -15.27
N ILE A 57 11.51 -35.62 -15.55
CA ILE A 57 12.10 -36.02 -16.85
C ILE A 57 12.60 -37.47 -16.75
N VAL A 58 13.27 -37.84 -15.65
CA VAL A 58 13.78 -39.19 -15.41
C VAL A 58 12.84 -39.98 -14.50
N LYS A 59 12.15 -40.99 -15.06
CA LYS A 59 11.24 -41.88 -14.33
C LYS A 59 12.00 -42.81 -13.37
N ARG A 60 12.12 -42.39 -12.10
CA ARG A 60 12.91 -43.06 -11.04
C ARG A 60 12.55 -44.53 -10.80
N ASP A 61 11.30 -44.89 -10.99
CA ASP A 61 10.72 -46.22 -10.76
C ASP A 61 10.88 -47.16 -11.96
N SER A 62 11.46 -46.69 -13.08
CA SER A 62 11.69 -47.53 -14.26
C SER A 62 12.60 -48.69 -13.91
N LEU A 63 12.17 -49.91 -14.23
CA LEU A 63 12.95 -51.12 -14.02
C LEU A 63 13.97 -51.28 -15.16
N VAL A 64 15.25 -51.36 -14.81
CA VAL A 64 16.36 -51.52 -15.76
C VAL A 64 17.16 -52.79 -15.43
N SER A 65 17.68 -53.43 -16.47
CA SER A 65 18.62 -54.54 -16.37
C SER A 65 19.89 -54.19 -17.13
N ILE A 66 21.05 -54.25 -16.48
CA ILE A 66 22.35 -53.96 -17.09
C ILE A 66 23.43 -54.84 -16.50
N ALA A 67 24.27 -55.40 -17.37
CA ALA A 67 25.46 -56.15 -17.01
C ALA A 67 26.68 -55.46 -17.63
N ALA A 68 27.48 -54.81 -16.79
CA ALA A 68 28.63 -54.00 -17.17
C ALA A 68 29.79 -54.28 -16.22
N THR A 69 30.73 -55.13 -16.59
CA THR A 69 31.89 -55.50 -15.75
C THR A 69 33.12 -54.63 -16.00
N ASN A 70 33.23 -53.97 -17.15
CA ASN A 70 34.36 -53.11 -17.53
C ASN A 70 33.92 -51.93 -18.43
N ARG A 71 32.93 -51.14 -17.99
CA ARG A 71 32.42 -49.98 -18.75
C ARG A 71 32.57 -48.70 -17.95
N SER A 72 32.77 -47.58 -18.66
CA SER A 72 32.76 -46.26 -18.01
C SER A 72 31.35 -45.85 -17.59
N VAL A 73 31.23 -44.97 -16.62
CA VAL A 73 29.94 -44.43 -16.16
C VAL A 73 29.17 -43.82 -17.33
N ARG A 74 29.83 -43.13 -18.26
CA ARG A 74 29.21 -42.63 -19.51
C ARG A 74 28.53 -43.74 -20.30
N GLN A 75 29.25 -44.83 -20.58
CA GLN A 75 28.71 -45.95 -21.36
C GLN A 75 27.54 -46.65 -20.66
N VAL A 76 27.57 -46.70 -19.33
CA VAL A 76 26.46 -47.21 -18.52
C VAL A 76 25.25 -46.27 -18.63
N LEU A 77 25.45 -44.96 -18.53
CA LEU A 77 24.39 -43.95 -18.65
C LEU A 77 23.78 -43.88 -20.06
N ASP A 78 24.59 -43.94 -21.12
CA ASP A 78 24.12 -43.98 -22.51
C ASP A 78 23.20 -45.17 -22.73
N GLN A 79 23.53 -46.33 -22.15
CA GLN A 79 22.68 -47.54 -22.22
C GLN A 79 21.40 -47.41 -21.39
N LEU A 80 21.43 -46.66 -20.28
CA LEU A 80 20.25 -46.45 -19.42
C LEU A 80 19.26 -45.42 -19.99
N PHE A 81 19.73 -44.43 -20.75
CA PHE A 81 18.92 -43.26 -21.14
C PHE A 81 18.76 -43.04 -22.65
N ALA A 82 19.45 -43.78 -23.53
CA ALA A 82 19.45 -43.57 -24.99
C ALA A 82 19.80 -42.11 -25.40
N ASP A 83 19.58 -41.73 -26.67
CA ASP A 83 19.97 -40.42 -27.23
C ASP A 83 19.10 -39.23 -26.77
N ASP A 84 18.11 -39.47 -25.90
CA ASP A 84 17.17 -38.44 -25.43
C ASP A 84 17.75 -37.53 -24.33
N TYR A 85 18.92 -37.88 -23.79
CA TYR A 85 19.54 -37.19 -22.65
C TYR A 85 21.01 -36.86 -22.91
N GLU A 86 21.48 -35.77 -22.32
CA GLU A 86 22.89 -35.42 -22.25
C GLU A 86 23.39 -35.40 -20.79
N PHE A 87 24.66 -35.78 -20.62
CA PHE A 87 25.32 -35.84 -19.31
C PHE A 87 26.42 -34.78 -19.23
N ARG A 88 26.35 -33.93 -18.20
CA ARG A 88 27.34 -32.88 -17.95
C ARG A 88 27.97 -33.02 -16.58
N GLU A 89 29.27 -32.78 -16.50
CA GLU A 89 29.97 -32.77 -15.22
C GLU A 89 30.08 -31.35 -14.68
N SER A 90 29.87 -31.21 -13.38
CA SER A 90 30.13 -29.96 -12.67
C SER A 90 30.63 -30.30 -11.26
N GLY A 91 31.94 -30.12 -11.03
CA GLY A 91 32.59 -30.56 -9.80
C GLY A 91 32.39 -32.07 -9.58
N ASN A 92 31.82 -32.45 -8.43
CA ASN A 92 31.55 -33.85 -8.12
C ASN A 92 30.15 -34.35 -8.54
N TYR A 93 29.47 -33.62 -9.43
CA TYR A 93 28.12 -33.95 -9.90
C TYR A 93 28.14 -34.38 -11.37
N ILE A 94 27.39 -35.43 -11.69
CA ILE A 94 26.95 -35.76 -13.04
C ILE A 94 25.49 -35.30 -13.17
N ILE A 95 25.27 -34.32 -14.03
CA ILE A 95 23.97 -33.72 -14.30
C ILE A 95 23.35 -34.39 -15.52
N ILE A 96 22.18 -35.00 -15.34
CA ILE A 96 21.39 -35.62 -16.42
C ILE A 96 20.29 -34.65 -16.85
N ARG A 97 20.23 -34.30 -18.13
CA ARG A 97 19.19 -33.43 -18.68
C ARG A 97 18.76 -33.88 -20.08
N LYS A 98 17.54 -33.54 -20.49
CA LYS A 98 17.04 -33.89 -21.83
C LYS A 98 17.86 -33.18 -22.91
N ALA A 99 18.18 -33.86 -24.00
CA ALA A 99 18.88 -33.25 -25.13
C ALA A 99 17.98 -32.17 -25.78
N PRO A 100 18.47 -30.94 -26.04
CA PRO A 100 17.64 -29.87 -26.60
C PRO A 100 17.13 -30.21 -28.00
N VAL A 101 15.85 -29.92 -28.26
CA VAL A 101 15.26 -30.05 -29.60
C VAL A 101 16.02 -29.12 -30.56
N LYS A 102 16.62 -29.68 -31.61
CA LYS A 102 17.37 -28.92 -32.62
C LYS A 102 16.44 -27.88 -33.26
N LEU A 103 16.74 -26.59 -33.06
CA LEU A 103 16.06 -25.47 -33.70
C LEU A 103 16.22 -25.57 -35.24
N THR A 104 15.16 -25.90 -35.96
CA THR A 104 15.12 -25.81 -37.42
C THR A 104 14.74 -24.39 -37.83
N ILE A 105 15.74 -23.59 -38.19
CA ILE A 105 15.52 -22.33 -38.91
C ILE A 105 15.24 -22.69 -40.36
N VAL A 106 13.99 -22.57 -40.81
CA VAL A 106 13.65 -22.74 -42.22
C VAL A 106 13.69 -21.36 -42.87
N THR A 107 14.85 -21.02 -43.43
CA THR A 107 14.99 -19.81 -44.26
C THR A 107 14.45 -20.09 -45.65
N ASN A 108 13.24 -19.62 -45.96
CA ASN A 108 12.86 -19.39 -47.35
C ASN A 108 13.49 -18.06 -47.78
N LYS A 109 14.71 -18.14 -48.34
CA LYS A 109 15.50 -17.00 -48.79
C LYS A 109 14.87 -16.33 -50.02
N ALA A 110 13.82 -15.54 -49.82
CA ALA A 110 13.38 -14.54 -50.78
C ALA A 110 13.78 -13.16 -50.26
N VAL A 111 14.69 -12.49 -50.95
CA VAL A 111 15.06 -11.10 -50.67
C VAL A 111 13.83 -10.24 -50.93
N THR A 112 13.34 -9.55 -49.91
CA THR A 112 12.32 -8.52 -50.11
C THR A 112 12.98 -7.23 -50.58
N GLU A 113 12.71 -6.80 -51.81
CA GLU A 113 13.07 -5.47 -52.34
C GLU A 113 12.40 -4.32 -51.56
N ASN A 114 11.34 -4.64 -50.81
CA ASN A 114 10.67 -3.69 -49.93
C ASN A 114 11.51 -3.36 -48.69
N ASN A 115 11.32 -2.15 -48.16
CA ASN A 115 11.97 -1.62 -46.94
C ASN A 115 11.55 -2.36 -45.64
N GLN A 116 10.98 -3.56 -45.74
CA GLN A 116 10.39 -4.34 -44.65
C GLN A 116 10.57 -5.84 -44.89
N TYR A 117 10.76 -6.59 -43.80
CA TYR A 117 10.80 -8.06 -43.79
C TYR A 117 9.87 -8.60 -42.69
N VAL A 118 9.49 -9.88 -42.80
CA VAL A 118 8.52 -10.52 -41.92
C VAL A 118 9.13 -11.78 -41.30
N VAL A 119 9.00 -11.89 -39.98
CA VAL A 119 9.32 -13.11 -39.23
C VAL A 119 8.02 -13.78 -38.81
N THR A 120 7.83 -15.03 -39.20
CA THR A 120 6.71 -15.89 -38.79
C THR A 120 7.21 -17.06 -37.97
N GLY A 121 6.32 -17.78 -37.30
CA GLY A 121 6.76 -18.92 -36.52
C GLY A 121 5.70 -19.53 -35.63
N TYR A 122 6.12 -20.57 -34.91
CA TYR A 122 5.33 -21.24 -33.89
C TYR A 122 6.06 -21.27 -32.56
N VAL A 123 5.33 -21.14 -31.46
CA VAL A 123 5.83 -21.31 -30.10
C VAL A 123 5.28 -22.60 -29.53
N LEU A 124 6.18 -23.49 -29.10
CA LEU A 124 5.85 -24.82 -28.58
C LEU A 124 6.37 -24.99 -27.16
N ASP A 125 5.72 -25.86 -26.39
CA ASP A 125 6.20 -26.34 -25.10
C ASP A 125 7.32 -27.36 -25.34
N ASP A 126 8.48 -27.15 -24.70
CA ASP A 126 9.66 -27.97 -24.93
C ASP A 126 9.49 -29.44 -24.46
N HIS A 127 8.62 -29.68 -23.47
CA HIS A 127 8.40 -31.01 -22.93
C HIS A 127 7.37 -31.80 -23.72
N THR A 128 6.25 -31.15 -24.05
CA THR A 128 5.06 -31.80 -24.61
C THR A 128 4.94 -31.61 -26.13
N GLY A 129 5.66 -30.65 -26.71
CA GLY A 129 5.52 -30.25 -28.11
C GLY A 129 4.21 -29.53 -28.42
N MET A 130 3.37 -29.26 -27.41
CA MET A 130 2.08 -28.60 -27.60
C MET A 130 2.25 -27.12 -27.96
N GLN A 131 1.30 -26.59 -28.71
CA GLN A 131 1.29 -25.19 -29.12
C GLN A 131 0.98 -24.26 -27.94
N ILE A 132 1.80 -23.22 -27.75
CA ILE A 132 1.61 -22.24 -26.67
C ILE A 132 0.87 -21.03 -27.20
N GLN A 133 -0.39 -20.91 -26.81
CA GLN A 133 -1.22 -19.74 -27.11
C GLN A 133 -0.92 -18.53 -26.22
N ASN A 134 -1.15 -17.34 -26.78
CA ASN A 134 -0.95 -16.06 -26.10
C ASN A 134 0.44 -15.91 -25.43
N ALA A 135 1.49 -16.44 -26.06
CA ALA A 135 2.87 -16.15 -25.71
C ALA A 135 3.26 -14.80 -26.34
N SER A 136 4.05 -14.00 -25.61
CA SER A 136 4.53 -12.70 -26.05
C SER A 136 5.82 -12.83 -26.83
N ILE A 137 5.81 -12.39 -28.09
CA ILE A 137 6.98 -12.33 -28.97
C ILE A 137 7.35 -10.87 -29.10
N TYR A 138 8.59 -10.50 -28.79
CA TYR A 138 8.99 -9.11 -28.77
C TYR A 138 10.48 -8.90 -29.09
N GLU A 139 10.78 -7.72 -29.63
CA GLU A 139 12.15 -7.23 -29.85
C GLU A 139 12.38 -6.05 -28.88
N LYS A 140 13.44 -6.15 -28.06
CA LYS A 140 13.66 -5.28 -26.89
C LYS A 140 14.06 -3.85 -27.25
N ARG A 141 14.77 -3.64 -28.35
CA ARG A 141 15.31 -2.33 -28.74
C ARG A 141 14.26 -1.48 -29.45
N LEU A 142 13.60 -2.08 -30.43
CA LEU A 142 12.58 -1.49 -31.28
C LEU A 142 11.19 -1.42 -30.63
N LEU A 143 10.99 -2.13 -29.51
CA LEU A 143 9.70 -2.21 -28.80
C LEU A 143 8.55 -2.68 -29.68
N LEU A 144 8.86 -3.57 -30.63
CA LEU A 144 7.88 -4.26 -31.45
C LEU A 144 7.46 -5.55 -30.74
N SER A 145 6.17 -5.88 -30.80
CA SER A 145 5.66 -7.11 -30.19
C SER A 145 4.40 -7.65 -30.86
N THR A 146 4.19 -8.96 -30.74
CA THR A 146 2.95 -9.65 -31.10
C THR A 146 2.65 -10.77 -30.11
N LEU A 147 1.46 -11.36 -30.20
CA LEU A 147 1.04 -12.54 -29.43
C LEU A 147 0.88 -13.74 -30.37
N THR A 148 1.15 -14.94 -29.87
CA THR A 148 0.71 -16.16 -30.57
C THR A 148 -0.81 -16.30 -30.55
N ASN A 149 -1.37 -16.90 -31.60
CA ASN A 149 -2.77 -17.31 -31.63
C ASN A 149 -3.01 -18.63 -30.86
N ASP A 150 -4.24 -19.15 -30.95
CA ASP A 150 -4.69 -20.44 -30.41
C ASP A 150 -3.82 -21.63 -30.86
N LYS A 151 -3.24 -21.55 -32.06
CA LYS A 151 -2.33 -22.56 -32.63
C LYS A 151 -0.85 -22.29 -32.37
N GLY A 152 -0.52 -21.39 -31.45
CA GLY A 152 0.87 -21.02 -31.15
C GLY A 152 1.59 -20.27 -32.28
N TYR A 153 0.89 -19.87 -33.35
CA TYR A 153 1.46 -19.18 -34.50
C TYR A 153 1.59 -17.68 -34.24
N PHE A 154 2.68 -17.08 -34.73
CA PHE A 154 2.88 -15.64 -34.74
C PHE A 154 3.39 -15.10 -36.07
N LYS A 155 3.16 -13.80 -36.28
CA LYS A 155 3.68 -13.01 -37.40
C LYS A 155 4.08 -11.63 -36.92
N MET A 156 5.30 -11.22 -37.25
CA MET A 156 5.89 -9.95 -36.83
C MET A 156 6.61 -9.29 -37.99
N ARG A 157 6.44 -7.98 -38.15
CA ARG A 157 6.96 -7.20 -39.28
C ARG A 157 8.02 -6.22 -38.80
N PHE A 158 9.10 -6.12 -39.55
CA PHE A 158 10.27 -5.28 -39.26
C PHE A 158 10.53 -4.31 -40.40
N LYS A 159 11.19 -3.17 -40.10
CA LYS A 159 11.72 -2.22 -41.10
C LYS A 159 13.21 -2.47 -41.30
N ASN A 160 13.73 -2.30 -42.52
CA ASN A 160 15.14 -2.55 -42.91
C ASN A 160 16.13 -1.50 -42.36
N LYS A 161 16.12 -1.23 -41.05
CA LYS A 161 16.99 -0.22 -40.41
C LYS A 161 18.00 -0.78 -39.40
N VAL A 162 18.08 -2.10 -39.20
CA VAL A 162 18.86 -2.71 -38.11
C VAL A 162 19.80 -3.81 -38.62
N SER A 163 21.02 -3.84 -38.10
CA SER A 163 22.09 -4.78 -38.50
C SER A 163 22.06 -6.12 -37.75
N ARG A 164 21.38 -6.21 -36.60
CA ARG A 164 21.12 -7.43 -35.82
C ARG A 164 19.82 -7.28 -35.04
N ALA A 165 18.95 -8.28 -35.07
CA ALA A 165 17.73 -8.31 -34.26
C ALA A 165 17.61 -9.67 -33.56
N ALA A 166 17.03 -9.67 -32.36
CA ALA A 166 16.77 -10.89 -31.61
C ALA A 166 15.33 -10.88 -31.11
N LEU A 167 14.62 -11.98 -31.33
CA LEU A 167 13.27 -12.20 -30.84
C LEU A 167 13.32 -12.88 -29.49
N THR A 168 12.71 -12.25 -28.49
CA THR A 168 12.47 -12.89 -27.20
C THR A 168 11.02 -13.37 -27.15
N VAL A 169 10.82 -14.59 -26.68
CA VAL A 169 9.51 -15.19 -26.43
C VAL A 169 9.35 -15.37 -24.93
N SER A 170 8.23 -14.89 -24.39
CA SER A 170 7.94 -14.92 -22.96
C SER A 170 6.49 -15.32 -22.71
N LYS A 171 6.27 -16.17 -21.72
CA LYS A 171 4.95 -16.64 -21.30
C LYS A 171 4.94 -16.84 -19.79
N GLU A 172 3.80 -16.53 -19.16
CA GLU A 172 3.64 -16.83 -17.74
C GLU A 172 3.88 -18.32 -17.46
N TYR A 173 4.69 -18.64 -16.44
CA TYR A 173 5.12 -20.00 -16.08
C TYR A 173 6.06 -20.67 -17.08
N TYR A 174 6.71 -19.90 -17.95
CA TYR A 174 7.80 -20.36 -18.81
C TYR A 174 9.05 -19.51 -18.62
N GLU A 175 10.21 -20.07 -18.95
CA GLU A 175 11.45 -19.33 -19.06
C GLU A 175 11.49 -18.53 -20.36
N ASP A 176 12.08 -17.34 -20.32
CA ASP A 176 12.17 -16.47 -21.49
C ASP A 176 13.24 -17.00 -22.45
N THR A 177 12.84 -17.36 -23.67
CA THR A 177 13.76 -17.82 -24.71
C THR A 177 14.07 -16.69 -25.69
N THR A 178 15.34 -16.49 -26.05
CA THR A 178 15.75 -15.49 -27.07
C THR A 178 16.40 -16.17 -28.26
N VAL A 179 15.97 -15.82 -29.46
CA VAL A 179 16.46 -16.34 -30.73
C VAL A 179 16.96 -15.19 -31.59
N VAL A 180 18.16 -15.32 -32.14
CA VAL A 180 18.71 -14.35 -33.09
C VAL A 180 18.03 -14.53 -34.44
N ILE A 181 17.67 -13.42 -35.10
CA ILE A 181 17.04 -13.42 -36.42
C ILE A 181 17.93 -12.74 -37.46
N GLU A 182 17.83 -13.17 -38.71
CA GLU A 182 18.55 -12.59 -39.84
C GLU A 182 17.78 -11.35 -40.35
N PRO A 183 18.36 -10.14 -40.27
CA PRO A 183 17.71 -8.95 -40.78
C PRO A 183 17.56 -8.99 -42.30
N ARG A 184 16.53 -8.30 -42.84
CA ARG A 184 16.24 -8.14 -44.28
C ARG A 184 15.70 -9.38 -45.00
N PHE A 185 15.65 -10.54 -44.35
CA PHE A 185 15.10 -11.76 -44.92
C PHE A 185 13.78 -12.12 -44.26
N ASN A 186 12.82 -12.58 -45.06
CA ASN A 186 11.67 -13.28 -44.52
C ASN A 186 12.12 -14.63 -43.96
N GLN A 187 11.66 -14.97 -42.77
CA GLN A 187 12.08 -16.22 -42.12
C GLN A 187 10.96 -16.79 -41.24
N GLN A 188 10.90 -18.12 -41.20
CA GLN A 188 10.03 -18.84 -40.29
C GLN A 188 10.88 -19.53 -39.22
N ILE A 189 10.52 -19.33 -37.95
CA ILE A 189 11.22 -19.93 -36.81
C ILE A 189 10.26 -20.71 -35.92
N THR A 190 10.75 -21.80 -35.34
CA THR A 190 10.05 -22.48 -34.25
C THR A 190 10.81 -22.21 -32.96
N VAL A 191 10.13 -21.73 -31.94
CA VAL A 191 10.73 -21.44 -30.62
C VAL A 191 10.10 -22.37 -29.59
N THR A 192 10.90 -23.16 -28.90
CA THR A 192 10.44 -23.93 -27.75
C THR A 192 10.64 -23.12 -26.46
N LEU A 193 9.66 -23.20 -25.55
CA LEU A 193 9.74 -22.60 -24.22
C LEU A 193 9.84 -23.70 -23.17
N LEU A 194 10.76 -23.52 -22.24
CA LEU A 194 10.89 -24.39 -21.07
C LEU A 194 9.92 -23.93 -19.97
N PRO A 195 9.08 -24.82 -19.39
CA PRO A 195 8.25 -24.46 -18.25
C PRO A 195 9.08 -23.98 -17.04
N ALA A 196 8.79 -22.78 -16.54
CA ALA A 196 9.43 -22.22 -15.36
C ALA A 196 8.81 -22.84 -14.10
N GLY A 197 9.59 -23.67 -13.40
CA GLY A 197 9.20 -24.25 -12.11
C GLY A 197 8.94 -25.76 -12.10
N ALA A 198 9.40 -26.52 -13.10
CA ALA A 198 9.51 -27.96 -12.99
C ALA A 198 10.97 -28.33 -12.72
N ALA A 199 11.42 -28.27 -11.48
CA ALA A 199 12.68 -28.90 -11.08
C ALA A 199 12.59 -29.34 -9.62
N ASP A 200 11.86 -30.43 -9.38
CA ASP A 200 12.27 -31.34 -8.31
C ASP A 200 13.63 -31.91 -8.74
N VAL A 201 14.69 -31.16 -8.44
CA VAL A 201 16.05 -31.62 -8.63
C VAL A 201 16.27 -32.73 -7.61
N THR A 202 16.13 -33.97 -8.07
CA THR A 202 16.50 -35.14 -7.27
C THR A 202 18.02 -35.22 -7.32
N ILE A 203 18.65 -35.02 -6.17
CA ILE A 203 20.07 -35.30 -5.97
C ILE A 203 20.16 -36.64 -5.28
N ILE A 204 20.69 -37.66 -5.96
CA ILE A 204 20.99 -38.93 -5.30
C ILE A 204 22.31 -38.77 -4.54
N LYS A 205 22.24 -38.87 -3.21
CA LYS A 205 23.39 -38.82 -2.28
C LYS A 205 23.49 -40.14 -1.52
N PRO A 206 24.66 -40.48 -0.95
CA PRO A 206 24.72 -41.42 0.15
C PRO A 206 24.00 -40.80 1.37
N GLU A 207 22.84 -41.36 1.70
CA GLU A 207 21.88 -41.01 2.79
C GLU A 207 21.09 -39.68 2.65
N ASP A 208 19.76 -39.82 2.80
CA ASP A 208 18.71 -38.84 2.46
C ASP A 208 18.27 -37.94 3.64
N TYR A 209 17.85 -36.70 3.32
CA TYR A 209 16.80 -35.98 4.04
C TYR A 209 15.95 -35.14 3.07
N PHE A 210 14.62 -35.25 3.21
CA PHE A 210 13.59 -34.52 2.46
C PHE A 210 13.56 -33.02 2.84
N VAL A 211 13.24 -32.15 1.88
CA VAL A 211 12.97 -30.71 2.10
C VAL A 211 11.53 -30.40 1.69
N PRO A 212 10.73 -29.69 2.52
CA PRO A 212 9.34 -29.36 2.21
C PRO A 212 9.17 -28.04 1.42
N ASP A 213 8.02 -27.94 0.76
CA ASP A 213 7.54 -26.86 -0.10
C ASP A 213 7.46 -25.48 0.59
N SER A 214 8.58 -24.77 0.68
CA SER A 214 8.64 -23.30 0.61
C SER A 214 10.08 -22.80 0.70
N LEU A 215 10.50 -21.98 -0.27
CA LEU A 215 11.78 -21.28 -0.24
C LEU A 215 11.76 -20.18 0.82
N ARG A 216 12.18 -20.51 2.05
CA ARG A 216 12.66 -19.55 3.04
C ARG A 216 14.16 -19.40 2.84
N VAL A 217 14.62 -18.24 2.34
CA VAL A 217 16.05 -18.00 2.22
C VAL A 217 16.56 -17.57 3.59
N ARG A 218 17.26 -18.48 4.28
CA ARG A 218 18.06 -18.14 5.47
C ARG A 218 19.41 -17.64 4.98
N VAL A 219 19.67 -16.34 5.11
CA VAL A 219 21.01 -15.81 4.89
C VAL A 219 21.69 -15.76 6.25
N THR A 220 22.74 -16.55 6.41
CA THR A 220 23.65 -16.39 7.53
C THR A 220 24.54 -15.19 7.24
N THR A 221 24.29 -14.10 7.94
CA THR A 221 25.21 -12.96 7.99
C THR A 221 26.17 -13.16 9.16
N PRO A 222 27.34 -12.49 9.18
CA PRO A 222 28.25 -12.52 10.33
C PRO A 222 27.58 -12.12 11.67
N SER A 223 26.44 -11.44 11.60
CA SER A 223 25.60 -11.00 12.73
C SER A 223 24.43 -11.93 13.09
N GLY A 224 24.26 -13.09 12.42
CA GLY A 224 23.19 -14.05 12.68
C GLY A 224 22.37 -14.46 11.46
N ILE A 225 21.34 -15.27 11.70
CA ILE A 225 20.43 -15.81 10.67
C ILE A 225 19.30 -14.80 10.41
N THR A 226 19.22 -14.28 9.17
CA THR A 226 18.08 -13.45 8.72
C THR A 226 17.21 -14.28 7.76
N GLU A 227 15.94 -14.46 8.10
CA GLU A 227 14.96 -15.13 7.24
C GLU A 227 14.33 -14.12 6.26
N TYR A 228 14.47 -14.37 4.95
CA TYR A 228 13.79 -13.60 3.91
C TYR A 228 12.57 -14.35 3.39
N THR A 229 11.40 -13.72 3.45
CA THR A 229 10.17 -14.18 2.79
C THR A 229 10.06 -13.53 1.41
N TYR A 230 10.12 -14.33 0.35
CA TYR A 230 9.92 -13.82 -1.01
C TYR A 230 8.44 -13.49 -1.25
N ILE A 231 8.09 -12.20 -1.23
CA ILE A 231 6.73 -11.73 -1.58
C ILE A 231 6.68 -11.48 -3.10
N LYS A 232 5.92 -12.31 -3.81
CA LYS A 232 5.61 -12.13 -5.25
C LYS A 232 4.89 -10.78 -5.44
N GLN A 233 5.60 -9.75 -5.87
CA GLN A 233 4.98 -8.48 -6.28
C GLN A 233 4.15 -8.72 -7.54
N ASP A 234 2.83 -8.63 -7.40
CA ASP A 234 1.90 -8.70 -8.51
C ASP A 234 2.08 -7.47 -9.41
N SER A 235 2.57 -7.68 -10.62
CA SER A 235 2.83 -6.60 -11.58
C SER A 235 1.57 -6.06 -12.25
N ALA A 236 0.41 -6.71 -12.08
CA ALA A 236 -0.84 -6.38 -12.78
C ALA A 236 -1.86 -5.65 -11.88
N ARG A 237 -1.41 -4.69 -11.06
CA ARG A 237 -2.27 -4.03 -10.07
C ARG A 237 -3.30 -3.13 -10.71
N VAL A 238 -2.89 -2.28 -11.65
CA VAL A 238 -3.77 -1.28 -12.28
C VAL A 238 -4.76 -1.93 -13.23
N GLU A 239 -4.36 -3.00 -13.90
CA GLU A 239 -5.19 -3.77 -14.84
C GLU A 239 -6.35 -4.51 -14.15
N LYS A 240 -6.27 -4.69 -12.83
CA LYS A 240 -7.34 -5.25 -12.00
C LYS A 240 -8.37 -4.22 -11.53
N THR A 241 -8.06 -2.93 -11.63
CA THR A 241 -9.02 -1.85 -11.32
C THR A 241 -10.15 -1.81 -12.35
N ALA A 242 -11.31 -1.23 -12.02
CA ALA A 242 -12.42 -1.10 -12.96
C ALA A 242 -12.01 -0.33 -14.24
N MET A 243 -11.32 0.80 -14.09
CA MET A 243 -10.81 1.60 -15.22
C MET A 243 -9.75 0.85 -16.03
N GLY A 244 -8.83 0.14 -15.36
CA GLY A 244 -7.85 -0.70 -16.05
C GLY A 244 -8.50 -1.83 -16.84
N LYS A 245 -9.55 -2.46 -16.31
CA LYS A 245 -10.31 -3.50 -17.03
C LYS A 245 -11.05 -2.96 -18.25
N PHE A 246 -11.54 -1.72 -18.18
CA PHE A 246 -12.31 -1.08 -19.25
C PHE A 246 -11.41 -0.51 -20.37
N LEU A 247 -10.29 0.14 -20.01
CA LEU A 247 -9.47 0.91 -20.95
C LEU A 247 -8.25 0.15 -21.48
N VAL A 248 -7.80 -0.90 -20.78
CA VAL A 248 -6.65 -1.71 -21.21
C VAL A 248 -7.17 -3.00 -21.86
N SER A 249 -6.81 -3.19 -23.14
CA SER A 249 -7.25 -4.35 -23.91
C SER A 249 -6.75 -5.69 -23.31
N SER A 250 -7.48 -6.78 -23.56
CA SER A 250 -7.06 -8.12 -23.13
C SER A 250 -5.68 -8.50 -23.67
N ALA A 251 -5.34 -8.13 -24.91
CA ALA A 251 -4.02 -8.37 -25.48
C ALA A 251 -2.91 -7.64 -24.69
N GLN A 252 -3.11 -6.37 -24.34
CA GLN A 252 -2.16 -5.63 -23.52
C GLN A 252 -2.04 -6.19 -22.10
N ARG A 253 -3.15 -6.65 -21.51
CA ARG A 253 -3.11 -7.29 -20.18
C ARG A 253 -2.34 -8.61 -20.21
N ILE A 254 -2.55 -9.45 -21.22
CA ILE A 254 -1.79 -10.69 -21.39
C ILE A 254 -0.30 -10.39 -21.62
N GLN A 255 0.00 -9.44 -22.51
CA GLN A 255 1.36 -8.95 -22.72
C GLN A 255 2.01 -8.50 -21.39
N SER A 256 1.24 -7.78 -20.58
CA SER A 256 1.66 -7.26 -19.29
C SER A 256 2.02 -8.35 -18.27
N ILE A 257 1.27 -9.46 -18.27
CA ILE A 257 1.48 -10.63 -17.41
C ILE A 257 2.70 -11.42 -17.87
N ASN A 258 2.82 -11.68 -19.18
CA ASN A 258 3.95 -12.39 -19.76
C ASN A 258 5.25 -11.61 -19.50
N LEU A 259 5.24 -10.30 -19.73
CA LEU A 259 6.42 -9.44 -19.63
C LEU A 259 6.68 -8.86 -18.24
N LYS A 260 6.26 -9.54 -17.17
CA LYS A 260 6.43 -9.07 -15.78
C LYS A 260 7.90 -8.80 -15.37
N ARG A 261 8.87 -9.37 -16.08
CA ARG A 261 10.32 -9.21 -15.83
C ARG A 261 10.99 -8.16 -16.74
N PHE A 262 10.31 -7.70 -17.78
CA PHE A 262 10.87 -6.77 -18.75
C PHE A 262 10.33 -5.36 -18.51
N PHE A 263 11.22 -4.43 -18.18
CA PHE A 263 10.94 -2.99 -18.15
C PHE A 263 12.11 -2.24 -18.75
N THR A 264 11.83 -1.10 -19.37
CA THR A 264 12.85 -0.26 -19.99
C THR A 264 12.46 1.20 -19.96
N ASP A 265 13.45 2.07 -19.97
CA ASP A 265 13.23 3.52 -19.95
C ASP A 265 13.30 4.10 -21.36
N ARG A 266 12.45 5.08 -21.65
CA ARG A 266 12.46 5.82 -22.93
C ARG A 266 12.36 7.33 -22.69
N PRO A 267 12.99 8.14 -23.54
CA PRO A 267 13.00 9.59 -23.34
C PRO A 267 11.60 10.19 -23.51
N PHE A 268 10.80 9.69 -24.46
CA PHE A 268 9.46 10.20 -24.71
C PHE A 268 8.46 9.11 -25.11
N GLN A 269 7.19 9.38 -24.84
CA GLN A 269 6.04 8.68 -25.39
C GLN A 269 5.05 9.69 -25.99
N LEU A 270 4.54 9.36 -27.17
CA LEU A 270 3.28 9.89 -27.68
C LEU A 270 2.27 8.75 -27.75
N SER A 271 1.10 8.92 -27.12
CA SER A 271 -0.02 7.98 -27.11
C SER A 271 -1.30 8.69 -27.51
N PHE A 272 -2.11 8.07 -28.37
CA PHE A 272 -3.48 8.53 -28.60
C PHE A 272 -4.42 7.85 -27.61
N THR A 273 -4.39 6.52 -27.57
CA THR A 273 -5.13 5.67 -26.64
C THR A 273 -4.26 4.47 -26.22
N PRO A 274 -4.59 3.75 -25.13
CA PRO A 274 -3.89 2.52 -24.79
C PRO A 274 -3.75 1.57 -26.00
N GLY A 275 -2.50 1.26 -26.35
CA GLY A 275 -2.17 0.35 -27.46
C GLY A 275 -1.90 1.06 -28.78
N LEU A 276 -2.38 2.30 -28.96
CA LEU A 276 -2.05 3.17 -30.09
C LEU A 276 -1.06 4.27 -29.63
N SER A 277 0.19 3.86 -29.47
CA SER A 277 1.28 4.73 -29.03
C SER A 277 2.58 4.43 -29.77
N THR A 278 3.57 5.31 -29.60
CA THR A 278 4.98 5.10 -30.01
C THR A 278 5.59 3.78 -29.51
N HIS A 279 5.05 3.21 -28.43
CA HIS A 279 5.46 1.93 -27.84
C HIS A 279 4.48 0.76 -28.13
N GLY A 280 3.38 1.03 -28.84
CA GLY A 280 2.37 0.04 -29.20
C GLY A 280 1.86 -0.78 -28.00
N LYS A 281 1.85 -2.11 -28.16
CA LYS A 281 1.39 -3.04 -27.12
C LYS A 281 2.37 -3.22 -25.95
N MET A 282 3.59 -2.70 -26.08
CA MET A 282 4.63 -2.76 -25.05
C MET A 282 4.60 -1.57 -24.10
N SER A 283 3.70 -0.60 -24.30
CA SER A 283 3.69 0.64 -23.52
C SER A 283 3.64 0.41 -22.02
N GLY A 284 2.92 -0.61 -21.54
CA GLY A 284 2.87 -1.01 -20.13
C GLY A 284 4.22 -1.49 -19.54
N GLN A 285 5.25 -1.72 -20.35
CA GLN A 285 6.58 -2.13 -19.90
C GLN A 285 7.59 -0.96 -19.99
N VAL A 286 7.15 0.20 -20.47
CA VAL A 286 8.04 1.33 -20.74
C VAL A 286 7.81 2.43 -19.71
N ILE A 287 8.88 2.85 -19.05
CA ILE A 287 8.89 4.03 -18.19
C ILE A 287 9.39 5.21 -19.03
N ASN A 288 8.67 6.33 -19.00
CA ASN A 288 8.96 7.47 -19.87
C ASN A 288 9.47 8.67 -19.07
N ASN A 289 10.45 9.40 -19.58
CA ASN A 289 10.80 10.70 -18.97
C ASN A 289 9.75 11.77 -19.34
N PHE A 290 9.27 11.75 -20.58
CA PHE A 290 8.17 12.59 -21.05
C PHE A 290 7.06 11.72 -21.66
N SER A 291 5.80 11.97 -21.31
CA SER A 291 4.67 11.21 -21.85
C SER A 291 3.53 12.14 -22.20
N LEU A 292 3.17 12.21 -23.48
CA LEU A 292 2.01 12.94 -23.96
C LEU A 292 0.94 11.95 -24.42
N ASN A 293 -0.18 11.94 -23.72
CA ASN A 293 -1.28 11.03 -23.94
C ASN A 293 -2.51 11.82 -24.42
N VAL A 294 -2.70 11.94 -25.74
CA VAL A 294 -3.69 12.84 -26.36
C VAL A 294 -5.11 12.59 -25.85
N LEU A 295 -5.60 11.35 -25.86
CA LEU A 295 -6.82 10.98 -25.12
C LEU A 295 -6.46 10.23 -23.85
N GLY A 296 -5.63 9.20 -23.95
CA GLY A 296 -5.22 8.45 -22.78
C GLY A 296 -3.98 7.58 -22.95
N GLY A 297 -3.30 7.36 -21.84
CA GLY A 297 -2.05 6.62 -21.77
C GLY A 297 -2.15 5.38 -20.91
N TYR A 298 -1.42 4.34 -21.31
CA TYR A 298 -1.13 3.19 -20.46
C TYR A 298 0.36 2.89 -20.54
N SER A 299 1.09 3.09 -19.44
CA SER A 299 2.54 3.03 -19.40
C SER A 299 3.08 2.19 -18.24
N GLY A 300 4.37 1.87 -18.29
CA GLY A 300 5.08 1.28 -17.16
C GLY A 300 5.25 2.26 -16.00
N GLY A 301 5.35 3.55 -16.28
CA GLY A 301 5.52 4.65 -15.33
C GLY A 301 6.07 5.92 -15.99
N VAL A 302 6.24 6.97 -15.20
CA VAL A 302 6.86 8.23 -15.63
C VAL A 302 7.97 8.66 -14.67
N ASN A 303 9.07 9.18 -15.22
CA ASN A 303 10.18 9.78 -14.49
C ASN A 303 10.49 11.18 -15.03
N GLY A 304 9.52 12.07 -14.94
CA GLY A 304 9.58 13.44 -15.45
C GLY A 304 8.19 14.05 -15.59
N LEU A 305 7.73 14.31 -16.81
CA LEU A 305 6.43 14.94 -17.05
C LEU A 305 5.51 14.02 -17.85
N GLU A 306 4.32 13.77 -17.31
CA GLU A 306 3.24 13.13 -18.06
C GLU A 306 1.98 14.00 -18.10
N VAL A 307 1.43 14.14 -19.31
CA VAL A 307 0.22 14.92 -19.58
C VAL A 307 -0.76 14.04 -20.35
N GLY A 308 -1.96 13.86 -19.79
CA GLY A 308 -3.06 13.13 -20.39
C GLY A 308 -4.26 14.03 -20.69
N GLY A 309 -4.78 13.98 -21.92
CA GLY A 309 -5.99 14.71 -22.28
C GLY A 309 -7.17 14.29 -21.43
N LEU A 310 -7.42 12.98 -21.29
CA LEU A 310 -8.42 12.43 -20.39
C LEU A 310 -7.78 11.66 -19.22
N PHE A 311 -6.82 10.77 -19.48
CA PHE A 311 -6.28 9.93 -18.41
C PHE A 311 -4.85 9.45 -18.60
N ASN A 312 -4.20 9.12 -17.48
CA ASN A 312 -2.94 8.39 -17.41
C ASN A 312 -3.10 7.14 -16.53
N ILE A 313 -2.57 6.00 -16.98
CA ILE A 313 -2.52 4.75 -16.21
C ILE A 313 -1.09 4.23 -16.21
N ASP A 314 -0.45 4.24 -15.05
CA ASP A 314 0.90 3.74 -14.84
C ASP A 314 0.91 2.49 -13.99
N LYS A 315 1.58 1.44 -14.47
CA LYS A 315 1.71 0.19 -13.68
C LYS A 315 2.58 0.36 -12.45
N LYS A 316 3.68 1.11 -12.56
CA LYS A 316 4.65 1.34 -11.48
C LYS A 316 4.52 2.76 -10.99
N ASP A 317 5.63 3.47 -10.90
CA ASP A 317 5.75 4.74 -10.20
C ASP A 317 5.59 5.91 -11.16
N ALA A 318 5.09 7.02 -10.63
CA ALA A 318 5.12 8.32 -11.27
C ALA A 318 6.00 9.27 -10.45
N ARG A 319 7.03 9.84 -11.08
CA ARG A 319 7.95 10.79 -10.44
C ARG A 319 7.89 12.14 -11.14
N TYR A 320 7.97 13.19 -10.32
CA TYR A 320 7.91 14.62 -10.64
C TYR A 320 6.51 15.17 -10.96
N VAL A 321 6.00 15.09 -12.20
CA VAL A 321 4.73 15.73 -12.56
C VAL A 321 3.86 14.82 -13.41
N GLN A 322 2.61 14.62 -12.99
CA GLN A 322 1.60 13.89 -13.75
C GLN A 322 0.26 14.64 -13.74
N VAL A 323 -0.27 14.95 -14.92
CA VAL A 323 -1.52 15.73 -15.08
C VAL A 323 -2.46 15.01 -16.04
N ALA A 324 -3.75 14.94 -15.69
CA ALA A 324 -4.79 14.39 -16.56
C ALA A 324 -6.09 15.21 -16.48
N GLY A 325 -6.78 15.34 -17.61
CA GLY A 325 -8.08 16.04 -17.67
C GLY A 325 -9.18 15.39 -16.84
N LEU A 326 -9.18 14.05 -16.68
CA LEU A 326 -10.14 13.34 -15.83
C LEU A 326 -9.43 12.62 -14.68
N PHE A 327 -8.50 11.69 -14.96
CA PHE A 327 -7.90 10.91 -13.87
C PHE A 327 -6.50 10.38 -14.11
N ASN A 328 -5.80 10.15 -12.99
CA ASN A 328 -4.53 9.42 -12.96
C ASN A 328 -4.67 8.15 -12.11
N ILE A 329 -4.15 7.03 -12.60
CA ILE A 329 -4.06 5.77 -11.85
C ILE A 329 -2.62 5.30 -11.82
N VAL A 330 -2.05 5.18 -10.62
CA VAL A 330 -0.66 4.74 -10.44
C VAL A 330 -0.64 3.47 -9.58
N GLY A 331 -0.09 2.39 -10.14
CA GLY A 331 -0.01 1.10 -9.47
C GLY A 331 1.07 1.03 -8.40
N GLY A 332 2.14 1.79 -8.56
CA GLY A 332 3.23 1.97 -7.61
C GLY A 332 3.05 3.22 -6.77
N ASN A 333 4.15 3.93 -6.55
CA ASN A 333 4.21 5.13 -5.72
C ASN A 333 4.23 6.40 -6.58
N VAL A 334 3.80 7.51 -5.99
CA VAL A 334 3.94 8.84 -6.57
C VAL A 334 4.92 9.65 -5.75
N GLN A 335 5.91 10.25 -6.40
CA GLN A 335 6.82 11.21 -5.77
C GLN A 335 6.81 12.51 -6.60
N GLY A 336 6.13 13.55 -6.10
CA GLY A 336 5.99 14.82 -6.82
C GLY A 336 4.55 15.35 -6.83
N VAL A 337 4.15 15.95 -7.94
CA VAL A 337 2.85 16.60 -8.15
C VAL A 337 1.97 15.74 -9.06
N GLN A 338 0.76 15.45 -8.61
CA GLN A 338 -0.24 14.72 -9.40
C GLN A 338 -1.57 15.49 -9.42
N VAL A 339 -2.07 15.80 -10.62
CA VAL A 339 -3.29 16.58 -10.82
C VAL A 339 -4.26 15.85 -11.73
N GLY A 340 -5.49 15.65 -11.27
CA GLY A 340 -6.56 14.99 -12.03
C GLY A 340 -7.84 15.83 -11.97
N GLY A 341 -8.49 16.07 -13.10
CA GLY A 341 -9.72 16.88 -13.12
C GLY A 341 -10.88 16.28 -12.32
N ILE A 342 -10.91 14.96 -12.11
CA ILE A 342 -11.90 14.26 -11.29
C ILE A 342 -11.23 13.49 -10.16
N THR A 343 -10.33 12.55 -10.49
CA THR A 343 -9.78 11.64 -9.48
C THR A 343 -8.33 11.27 -9.69
N ASN A 344 -7.59 11.15 -8.59
CA ASN A 344 -6.28 10.50 -8.56
C ASN A 344 -6.36 9.25 -7.70
N THR A 345 -5.89 8.12 -8.24
CA THR A 345 -5.86 6.84 -7.53
C THR A 345 -4.45 6.28 -7.52
N VAL A 346 -3.89 6.12 -6.32
CA VAL A 346 -2.54 5.55 -6.12
C VAL A 346 -2.65 4.30 -5.27
N LEU A 347 -2.22 3.16 -5.82
CA LEU A 347 -2.27 1.86 -5.15
C LEU A 347 -1.04 1.64 -4.23
N GLY A 348 0.02 2.41 -4.40
CA GLY A 348 1.15 2.51 -3.46
C GLY A 348 1.01 3.70 -2.51
N ALA A 349 2.14 4.34 -2.22
CA ALA A 349 2.27 5.51 -1.36
C ALA A 349 2.47 6.79 -2.18
N VAL A 350 2.21 7.94 -1.57
CA VAL A 350 2.43 9.26 -2.17
C VAL A 350 3.33 10.10 -1.27
N ALA A 351 4.36 10.69 -1.86
CA ALA A 351 5.18 11.73 -1.26
C ALA A 351 5.15 12.99 -2.15
N GLY A 352 4.37 14.00 -1.76
CA GLY A 352 4.25 15.26 -2.51
C GLY A 352 2.85 15.87 -2.50
N VAL A 353 2.43 16.41 -3.64
CA VAL A 353 1.17 17.15 -3.78
C VAL A 353 0.21 16.38 -4.69
N GLN A 354 -1.03 16.20 -4.25
CA GLN A 354 -2.06 15.51 -5.02
C GLN A 354 -3.35 16.34 -5.06
N VAL A 355 -3.81 16.72 -6.25
CA VAL A 355 -4.98 17.58 -6.46
C VAL A 355 -6.00 16.89 -7.36
N GLY A 356 -7.20 16.67 -6.84
CA GLY A 356 -8.30 15.99 -7.52
C GLY A 356 -9.56 16.85 -7.50
N GLY A 357 -10.24 17.02 -8.63
CA GLY A 357 -11.47 17.83 -8.67
C GLY A 357 -12.61 17.27 -7.82
N ILE A 358 -12.66 15.95 -7.59
CA ILE A 358 -13.64 15.31 -6.70
C ILE A 358 -12.92 14.53 -5.60
N THR A 359 -12.11 13.53 -5.98
CA THR A 359 -11.54 12.58 -5.02
C THR A 359 -10.05 12.33 -5.22
N ASN A 360 -9.32 12.21 -4.11
CA ASN A 360 -8.01 11.56 -4.11
C ASN A 360 -8.03 10.30 -3.26
N TYR A 361 -7.48 9.20 -3.80
CA TYR A 361 -7.41 7.92 -3.13
C TYR A 361 -5.97 7.40 -3.09
N VAL A 362 -5.48 7.12 -1.88
CA VAL A 362 -4.17 6.51 -1.64
C VAL A 362 -4.34 5.26 -0.80
N ARG A 363 -3.88 4.12 -1.33
CA ARG A 363 -4.06 2.82 -0.69
C ARG A 363 -3.08 2.59 0.47
N LYS A 364 -1.86 3.11 0.37
CA LYS A 364 -0.85 3.04 1.43
C LYS A 364 -0.68 4.41 2.08
N ASP A 365 0.56 4.82 2.32
CA ASP A 365 0.90 5.99 3.11
C ASP A 365 0.88 7.27 2.24
N PHE A 366 0.52 8.38 2.87
CA PHE A 366 0.51 9.70 2.27
C PHE A 366 1.40 10.65 3.08
N THR A 367 2.31 11.35 2.41
CA THR A 367 3.16 12.40 2.99
C THR A 367 3.12 13.64 2.10
N GLY A 368 2.59 14.75 2.59
CA GLY A 368 2.57 16.03 1.86
C GLY A 368 1.21 16.73 1.90
N VAL A 369 0.68 17.16 0.74
CA VAL A 369 -0.58 17.93 0.64
C VAL A 369 -1.57 17.28 -0.32
N GLN A 370 -2.75 16.92 0.17
CA GLN A 370 -3.82 16.28 -0.62
C GLN A 370 -5.06 17.17 -0.64
N ILE A 371 -5.48 17.62 -1.83
CA ILE A 371 -6.62 18.53 -2.02
C ILE A 371 -7.65 17.88 -2.94
N GLY A 372 -8.85 17.64 -2.41
CA GLY A 372 -9.97 17.05 -3.12
C GLY A 372 -11.17 17.99 -3.11
N GLY A 373 -11.84 18.20 -4.23
CA GLY A 373 -13.03 19.06 -4.26
C GLY A 373 -14.16 18.53 -3.37
N VAL A 374 -14.26 17.20 -3.16
CA VAL A 374 -15.26 16.58 -2.28
C VAL A 374 -14.58 15.80 -1.16
N TYR A 375 -13.73 14.84 -1.50
CA TYR A 375 -13.29 13.82 -0.56
C TYR A 375 -11.84 13.37 -0.74
N ASN A 376 -11.12 13.15 0.35
CA ASN A 376 -9.82 12.50 0.32
C ASN A 376 -9.79 11.25 1.19
N HIS A 377 -9.10 10.22 0.70
CA HIS A 377 -8.97 8.94 1.39
C HIS A 377 -7.53 8.44 1.40
N THR A 378 -7.01 8.19 2.60
CA THR A 378 -5.73 7.50 2.82
C THR A 378 -5.94 6.26 3.68
N ALA A 379 -5.63 5.07 3.12
CA ALA A 379 -5.80 3.80 3.83
C ALA A 379 -4.59 3.44 4.72
N GLY A 380 -3.41 4.00 4.47
CA GLY A 380 -2.23 3.88 5.33
C GLY A 380 -2.06 5.08 6.26
N PHE A 381 -0.82 5.35 6.64
CA PHE A 381 -0.46 6.49 7.49
C PHE A 381 -0.60 7.81 6.71
N MET A 382 -1.19 8.82 7.34
CA MET A 382 -1.30 10.16 6.77
C MET A 382 -0.39 11.12 7.54
N HIS A 383 0.55 11.75 6.83
CA HIS A 383 1.41 12.82 7.35
C HIS A 383 1.28 14.08 6.48
N GLY A 384 0.92 15.22 7.07
CA GLY A 384 0.79 16.49 6.36
C GLY A 384 -0.64 17.02 6.32
N VAL A 385 -1.09 17.51 5.17
CA VAL A 385 -2.33 18.29 5.02
C VAL A 385 -3.33 17.56 4.10
N GLN A 386 -4.57 17.42 4.56
CA GLN A 386 -5.71 16.94 3.75
C GLN A 386 -6.85 17.97 3.77
N ILE A 387 -7.30 18.41 2.59
CA ILE A 387 -8.38 19.38 2.42
C ILE A 387 -9.43 18.82 1.47
N GLY A 388 -10.66 18.64 1.98
CA GLY A 388 -11.80 18.11 1.24
C GLY A 388 -13.00 19.04 1.36
N GLY A 389 -13.71 19.31 0.26
CA GLY A 389 -14.92 20.15 0.33
C GLY A 389 -16.01 19.57 1.25
N VAL A 390 -16.14 18.25 1.30
CA VAL A 390 -17.04 17.55 2.25
C VAL A 390 -16.26 16.96 3.40
N GLY A 391 -15.22 16.18 3.13
CA GLY A 391 -14.49 15.56 4.24
C GLY A 391 -13.25 14.77 3.87
N ASN A 392 -12.55 14.33 4.90
CA ASN A 392 -11.33 13.55 4.78
C ASN A 392 -11.42 12.29 5.64
N PHE A 393 -10.86 11.19 5.12
CA PHE A 393 -10.78 9.93 5.84
C PHE A 393 -9.34 9.40 5.86
N SER A 394 -8.90 9.02 7.04
CA SER A 394 -7.65 8.29 7.25
C SER A 394 -7.90 7.05 8.10
N ARG A 395 -7.51 5.88 7.58
CA ARG A 395 -7.75 4.59 8.25
C ARG A 395 -6.77 4.33 9.39
N GLU A 396 -5.50 4.64 9.20
CA GLU A 396 -4.45 4.47 10.19
C GLU A 396 -4.19 5.78 10.94
N ARG A 397 -2.98 5.98 11.49
CA ARG A 397 -2.63 7.21 12.20
C ARG A 397 -2.53 8.39 11.23
N THR A 398 -3.08 9.51 11.67
CA THR A 398 -2.96 10.84 11.07
C THR A 398 -2.03 11.71 11.90
N SER A 399 -1.11 12.41 11.23
CA SER A 399 -0.19 13.38 11.83
C SER A 399 -0.15 14.64 10.98
N GLY A 400 -0.89 15.67 11.37
CA GLY A 400 -0.97 16.94 10.63
C GLY A 400 -2.35 17.60 10.70
N LEU A 401 -2.80 18.15 9.57
CA LEU A 401 -4.01 18.97 9.46
C LEU A 401 -5.04 18.30 8.53
N GLN A 402 -6.29 18.20 8.99
CA GLN A 402 -7.44 17.82 8.17
C GLN A 402 -8.50 18.93 8.17
N ILE A 403 -8.94 19.37 6.98
CA ILE A 403 -10.01 20.37 6.82
C ILE A 403 -11.10 19.80 5.92
N GLY A 404 -12.33 19.72 6.46
CA GLY A 404 -13.51 19.22 5.77
C GLY A 404 -14.68 20.18 5.93
N GLY A 405 -15.42 20.49 4.86
CA GLY A 405 -16.60 21.35 4.98
C GLY A 405 -17.70 20.75 5.87
N VAL A 406 -17.86 19.42 5.84
CA VAL A 406 -18.78 18.69 6.74
C VAL A 406 -18.01 18.03 7.89
N GLY A 407 -16.99 17.22 7.60
CA GLY A 407 -16.25 16.59 8.68
C GLY A 407 -15.05 15.75 8.33
N ASN A 408 -14.30 15.36 9.35
CA ASN A 408 -13.07 14.59 9.22
C ASN A 408 -13.12 13.34 10.10
N ILE A 409 -12.55 12.25 9.57
CA ILE A 409 -12.49 10.95 10.25
C ILE A 409 -11.04 10.46 10.27
N ALA A 410 -10.49 10.35 11.47
CA ALA A 410 -9.23 9.66 11.76
C ALA A 410 -9.56 8.38 12.55
N ASN A 411 -9.60 7.24 11.87
CA ASN A 411 -10.12 6.00 12.47
C ASN A 411 -9.23 5.44 13.61
N ARG A 412 -7.97 5.91 13.72
CA ARG A 412 -7.08 5.59 14.83
C ARG A 412 -6.59 6.84 15.57
N ASP A 413 -5.31 7.15 15.47
CA ASP A 413 -4.71 8.25 16.22
C ASP A 413 -4.73 9.52 15.38
N MET A 414 -5.21 10.62 15.94
CA MET A 414 -5.10 11.95 15.35
C MET A 414 -4.09 12.77 16.14
N HIS A 415 -2.92 13.04 15.55
CA HIS A 415 -1.93 13.97 16.07
C HIS A 415 -1.97 15.25 15.25
N GLY A 416 -2.39 16.38 15.83
CA GLY A 416 -2.53 17.65 15.12
C GLY A 416 -3.95 18.20 15.12
N VAL A 417 -4.39 18.81 14.01
CA VAL A 417 -5.63 19.61 13.98
C VAL A 417 -6.65 19.03 12.99
N GLN A 418 -7.91 18.90 13.43
CA GLN A 418 -9.05 18.61 12.55
C GLN A 418 -10.04 19.78 12.60
N VAL A 419 -10.42 20.30 11.44
CA VAL A 419 -11.43 21.36 11.29
C VAL A 419 -12.55 20.85 10.40
N GLY A 420 -13.73 20.68 10.99
CA GLY A 420 -14.93 20.16 10.33
C GLY A 420 -16.10 21.10 10.58
N GLY A 421 -16.87 21.46 9.55
CA GLY A 421 -18.02 22.36 9.75
C GLY A 421 -19.09 21.77 10.67
N VAL A 422 -19.33 20.45 10.55
CA VAL A 422 -20.31 19.73 11.37
C VAL A 422 -19.64 18.84 12.39
N PHE A 423 -18.74 17.94 11.98
CA PHE A 423 -18.15 17.00 12.92
C PHE A 423 -16.68 16.65 12.70
N ASN A 424 -16.02 16.25 13.78
CA ASN A 424 -14.72 15.56 13.72
C ASN A 424 -14.76 14.28 14.56
N TYR A 425 -14.11 13.24 14.05
CA TYR A 425 -13.95 11.97 14.75
C TYR A 425 -12.47 11.54 14.79
N ALA A 426 -12.03 11.13 15.98
CA ALA A 426 -10.75 10.46 16.18
C ALA A 426 -10.86 9.38 17.26
N LYS A 427 -10.30 8.17 17.07
CA LYS A 427 -10.29 7.19 18.17
C LYS A 427 -9.43 7.68 19.34
N ARG A 428 -8.22 8.18 19.05
CA ARG A 428 -7.34 8.80 20.05
C ARG A 428 -6.90 10.17 19.58
N LEU A 429 -7.33 11.23 20.26
CA LEU A 429 -6.98 12.60 19.94
C LEU A 429 -5.78 13.10 20.75
N LYS A 430 -4.74 13.53 20.04
CA LYS A 430 -3.58 14.26 20.57
C LYS A 430 -3.39 15.55 19.77
N GLY A 431 -4.25 16.52 20.03
CA GLY A 431 -4.24 17.79 19.32
C GLY A 431 -5.56 18.55 19.46
N VAL A 432 -6.04 19.18 18.40
CA VAL A 432 -7.22 20.05 18.44
C VAL A 432 -8.28 19.57 17.44
N GLN A 433 -9.53 19.52 17.87
CA GLN A 433 -10.69 19.38 16.98
C GLN A 433 -11.54 20.66 17.04
N ILE A 434 -11.96 21.16 15.89
CA ILE A 434 -12.83 22.33 15.76
C ILE A 434 -14.01 21.94 14.85
N GLY A 435 -15.22 21.97 15.40
CA GLY A 435 -16.45 21.67 14.67
C GLY A 435 -17.64 21.64 15.61
N LEU A 436 -18.86 21.68 15.08
CA LEU A 436 -20.07 21.68 15.93
C LEU A 436 -20.12 20.47 16.86
N ILE A 437 -19.71 19.30 16.36
CA ILE A 437 -19.71 18.02 17.09
C ILE A 437 -18.32 17.40 17.04
N ASN A 438 -17.66 17.23 18.19
CA ASN A 438 -16.34 16.60 18.28
C ASN A 438 -16.42 15.28 19.04
N ILE A 439 -15.98 14.19 18.42
CA ILE A 439 -16.11 12.84 18.98
C ILE A 439 -14.72 12.20 19.09
N ALA A 440 -14.44 11.63 20.26
CA ALA A 440 -13.31 10.76 20.45
C ALA A 440 -13.57 9.62 21.45
N ASP A 441 -12.83 8.51 21.35
CA ASP A 441 -12.83 7.51 22.44
C ASP A 441 -11.98 8.01 23.62
N THR A 442 -10.77 8.50 23.33
CA THR A 442 -9.87 9.12 24.31
C THR A 442 -9.28 10.41 23.74
N SER A 443 -9.03 11.40 24.60
CA SER A 443 -8.47 12.68 24.18
C SER A 443 -7.54 13.27 25.24
N ASP A 444 -6.28 13.47 24.85
CA ASP A 444 -5.31 14.32 25.56
C ASP A 444 -5.32 15.76 24.98
N GLY A 445 -6.21 16.02 24.03
CA GLY A 445 -6.29 17.25 23.25
C GLY A 445 -7.34 18.25 23.75
N LEU A 446 -7.66 19.21 22.86
CA LEU A 446 -8.76 20.16 23.03
C LEU A 446 -9.81 19.91 21.94
N SER A 447 -11.07 20.00 22.30
CA SER A 447 -12.19 19.86 21.36
C SER A 447 -13.10 21.07 21.52
N ILE A 448 -13.17 21.88 20.48
CA ILE A 448 -13.91 23.14 20.45
C ILE A 448 -15.14 22.94 19.57
N GLY A 449 -16.31 22.92 20.19
CA GLY A 449 -17.57 22.66 19.53
C GLY A 449 -18.75 22.82 20.47
N LEU A 450 -19.96 22.85 19.91
CA LEU A 450 -21.21 22.90 20.66
C LEU A 450 -21.40 21.62 21.49
N ILE A 451 -21.03 20.47 20.91
CA ILE A 451 -21.14 19.17 21.55
C ILE A 451 -19.81 18.44 21.41
N THR A 452 -19.19 18.12 22.54
CA THR A 452 -17.98 17.30 22.59
C THR A 452 -18.25 16.03 23.36
N VAL A 453 -18.00 14.88 22.74
CA VAL A 453 -18.15 13.56 23.36
C VAL A 453 -16.81 12.86 23.34
N VAL A 454 -16.17 12.73 24.51
CA VAL A 454 -14.97 11.90 24.68
C VAL A 454 -15.37 10.70 25.53
N LEU A 455 -15.50 9.50 24.95
CA LEU A 455 -16.11 8.33 25.63
C LEU A 455 -15.45 8.03 26.99
N LYS A 456 -14.12 7.99 27.04
CA LYS A 456 -13.33 7.81 28.28
C LYS A 456 -12.86 9.16 28.83
N GLY A 457 -13.78 10.12 28.87
CA GLY A 457 -13.53 11.52 29.19
C GLY A 457 -14.18 11.98 30.50
N TYR A 458 -14.48 13.26 30.55
CA TYR A 458 -15.13 13.96 31.64
C TYR A 458 -16.63 14.03 31.35
N HIS A 459 -17.42 13.25 32.10
CA HIS A 459 -18.88 13.21 32.00
C HIS A 459 -19.46 13.38 33.39
N LYS A 460 -20.17 14.49 33.63
CA LYS A 460 -20.80 14.74 34.94
C LYS A 460 -22.20 15.29 34.77
N LEU A 461 -23.12 14.83 35.63
CA LEU A 461 -24.36 15.54 35.89
C LEU A 461 -24.19 16.34 37.17
N ALA A 462 -24.35 17.66 37.09
CA ALA A 462 -24.22 18.56 38.23
C ALA A 462 -25.57 19.16 38.60
N PHE A 463 -25.92 19.10 39.88
CA PHE A 463 -27.08 19.74 40.45
C PHE A 463 -26.62 20.84 41.40
N SER A 464 -27.15 22.05 41.26
CA SER A 464 -26.69 23.19 42.05
C SER A 464 -27.78 24.22 42.33
N ALA A 465 -27.53 25.03 43.34
CA ALA A 465 -28.24 26.25 43.64
C ALA A 465 -27.29 27.44 43.46
N ASN A 466 -27.88 28.58 43.12
CA ASN A 466 -27.18 29.85 43.06
C ASN A 466 -28.13 30.99 43.45
N GLU A 467 -27.64 32.22 43.41
CA GLU A 467 -28.38 33.42 43.82
C GLU A 467 -29.56 33.79 42.89
N VAL A 468 -29.56 33.35 41.63
CA VAL A 468 -30.59 33.64 40.61
C VAL A 468 -31.62 32.51 40.48
N THR A 469 -31.17 31.26 40.47
CA THR A 469 -31.98 30.05 40.34
C THR A 469 -31.62 29.05 41.43
N ASN A 470 -32.63 28.62 42.20
CA ASN A 470 -32.41 27.72 43.34
C ASN A 470 -32.30 26.24 42.95
N LEU A 471 -32.71 25.86 41.74
CA LEU A 471 -32.54 24.52 41.17
C LEU A 471 -31.89 24.60 39.80
N ASN A 472 -30.74 23.97 39.62
CA ASN A 472 -30.02 23.91 38.36
C ASN A 472 -29.56 22.48 38.09
N ALA A 473 -29.61 22.06 36.84
CA ALA A 473 -29.05 20.82 36.34
C ALA A 473 -28.13 21.12 35.15
N ALA A 474 -26.94 20.55 35.16
CA ALA A 474 -25.96 20.72 34.08
C ALA A 474 -25.35 19.38 33.67
N PHE A 475 -25.29 19.13 32.37
CA PHE A 475 -24.51 18.04 31.79
C PHE A 475 -23.17 18.58 31.30
N LYS A 476 -22.09 18.05 31.86
CA LYS A 476 -20.71 18.41 31.52
C LYS A 476 -20.09 17.28 30.72
N THR A 477 -19.64 17.53 29.50
CA THR A 477 -19.11 16.51 28.57
C THR A 477 -17.84 16.98 27.87
N GLY A 478 -16.86 16.10 27.70
CA GLY A 478 -15.59 16.40 27.04
C GLY A 478 -14.42 15.75 27.75
N ASN A 479 -13.34 16.49 28.01
CA ASN A 479 -12.23 15.99 28.82
C ASN A 479 -11.84 16.98 29.93
N HIS A 480 -10.88 16.60 30.78
CA HIS A 480 -10.44 17.43 31.91
C HIS A 480 -9.77 18.75 31.48
N ARG A 481 -9.24 18.83 30.25
CA ARG A 481 -8.62 20.06 29.73
C ARG A 481 -9.67 21.06 29.28
N LEU A 482 -10.70 20.58 28.59
CA LEU A 482 -11.85 21.37 28.12
C LEU A 482 -13.10 20.49 28.05
N TYR A 483 -14.16 20.91 28.73
CA TYR A 483 -15.49 20.31 28.63
C TYR A 483 -16.56 21.36 28.32
N ASN A 484 -17.59 20.93 27.59
CA ASN A 484 -18.80 21.71 27.38
C ASN A 484 -19.74 21.55 28.58
N ILE A 485 -20.52 22.59 28.84
CA ILE A 485 -21.55 22.63 29.88
C ILE A 485 -22.88 22.95 29.20
N LEU A 486 -23.84 22.03 29.26
CA LEU A 486 -25.22 22.26 28.87
C LEU A 486 -26.04 22.34 30.15
N GLN A 487 -26.65 23.48 30.44
CA GLN A 487 -27.34 23.68 31.72
C GLN A 487 -28.73 24.28 31.57
N ALA A 488 -29.62 23.86 32.46
CA ALA A 488 -30.93 24.44 32.64
C ALA A 488 -31.17 24.66 34.13
N GLY A 489 -31.95 25.68 34.47
CA GLY A 489 -32.21 26.05 35.85
C GLY A 489 -33.55 26.74 36.02
N MET A 490 -34.04 26.76 37.25
CA MET A 490 -35.27 27.44 37.62
C MET A 490 -35.20 27.97 39.05
N ASN A 491 -35.98 29.01 39.32
CA ASN A 491 -36.33 29.41 40.67
C ASN A 491 -37.77 29.01 40.95
N VAL A 492 -37.98 28.10 41.91
CA VAL A 492 -39.31 27.52 42.20
C VAL A 492 -40.13 28.31 43.22
N GLN A 493 -39.62 29.44 43.71
CA GLN A 493 -40.35 30.29 44.64
C GLN A 493 -41.60 30.88 43.94
N PRO A 494 -42.82 30.74 44.50
CA PRO A 494 -44.07 31.09 43.82
C PRO A 494 -44.12 32.51 43.23
N ASP A 495 -43.55 33.50 43.92
CA ASP A 495 -43.58 34.92 43.54
C ASP A 495 -42.24 35.44 42.96
N GLN A 496 -41.33 34.52 42.63
CA GLN A 496 -39.99 34.84 42.13
C GLN A 496 -39.56 33.83 41.05
N LYS A 497 -40.47 33.39 40.18
CA LYS A 497 -40.16 32.41 39.13
C LYS A 497 -39.12 32.96 38.17
N ALA A 498 -38.17 32.12 37.79
CA ALA A 498 -37.20 32.41 36.75
C ALA A 498 -36.80 31.07 36.12
N TYR A 499 -36.53 31.06 34.81
CA TYR A 499 -36.03 29.88 34.13
C TYR A 499 -34.78 30.25 33.34
N SER A 500 -33.77 29.40 33.35
CA SER A 500 -32.49 29.66 32.71
C SER A 500 -32.12 28.51 31.79
N PHE A 501 -31.60 28.82 30.59
CA PHE A 501 -31.01 27.86 29.67
C PHE A 501 -29.65 28.39 29.23
N GLY A 502 -28.62 27.56 29.28
CA GLY A 502 -27.28 28.06 29.01
C GLY A 502 -26.29 27.04 28.50
N TYR A 503 -25.24 27.59 27.93
CA TYR A 503 -24.10 26.87 27.38
C TYR A 503 -22.81 27.45 27.96
N GLY A 504 -21.80 26.61 28.15
CA GLY A 504 -20.52 27.06 28.65
C GLY A 504 -19.36 26.12 28.40
N LEU A 505 -18.20 26.57 28.85
CA LEU A 505 -16.93 25.86 28.78
C LEU A 505 -16.31 25.82 30.17
N GLY A 506 -15.63 24.72 30.48
CA GLY A 506 -14.89 24.60 31.73
C GLY A 506 -13.63 23.76 31.59
N SER A 507 -12.78 23.85 32.61
CA SER A 507 -11.57 23.05 32.75
C SER A 507 -11.51 22.44 34.16
N GLU A 508 -10.87 21.28 34.33
CA GLU A 508 -10.66 20.64 35.63
C GLU A 508 -9.17 20.61 35.95
N TRP A 509 -8.75 21.43 36.91
CA TRP A 509 -7.40 21.44 37.44
C TRP A 509 -7.34 20.60 38.70
N ARG A 510 -6.84 19.36 38.58
CA ARG A 510 -6.77 18.40 39.69
C ARG A 510 -5.63 18.76 40.64
N ILE A 511 -5.93 18.84 41.93
CA ILE A 511 -4.96 19.08 43.01
C ILE A 511 -4.98 17.86 43.94
N GLY A 512 -3.99 16.98 43.76
CA GLY A 512 -3.96 15.69 44.46
C GLY A 512 -5.12 14.77 44.06
N ARG A 513 -5.53 13.88 44.97
CA ARG A 513 -6.58 12.88 44.71
C ARG A 513 -7.99 13.36 45.03
N LEU A 514 -8.13 14.30 45.97
CA LEU A 514 -9.42 14.68 46.56
C LEU A 514 -9.96 16.02 46.07
N PHE A 515 -9.10 16.92 45.58
CA PHE A 515 -9.50 18.29 45.25
C PHE A 515 -9.33 18.59 43.77
N SER A 516 -10.18 19.47 43.25
CA SER A 516 -9.95 20.14 41.97
C SER A 516 -10.46 21.57 41.98
N ILE A 517 -9.85 22.41 41.15
CA ILE A 517 -10.35 23.75 40.84
C ILE A 517 -10.92 23.70 39.44
N ASN A 518 -12.13 24.24 39.28
CA ASN A 518 -12.87 24.19 38.02
C ASN A 518 -13.28 25.61 37.61
N PRO A 519 -12.43 26.32 36.84
CA PRO A 519 -12.85 27.55 36.19
C PRO A 519 -13.88 27.23 35.09
N GLU A 520 -15.01 27.92 35.13
CA GLU A 520 -16.12 27.73 34.19
C GLU A 520 -16.65 29.09 33.71
N VAL A 521 -16.95 29.18 32.41
CA VAL A 521 -17.60 30.34 31.81
C VAL A 521 -18.88 29.87 31.14
N THR A 522 -20.01 30.51 31.46
CA THR A 522 -21.32 30.16 30.91
C THR A 522 -22.08 31.40 30.47
N GLY A 523 -22.86 31.30 29.40
CA GLY A 523 -23.87 32.28 29.00
C GLY A 523 -25.25 31.66 29.14
N ASN A 524 -26.16 32.35 29.84
CA ASN A 524 -27.50 31.86 30.13
C ASN A 524 -28.55 32.84 29.64
N TYR A 525 -29.53 32.36 28.88
CA TYR A 525 -30.77 33.09 28.65
C TYR A 525 -31.67 32.93 29.87
N LEU A 526 -32.28 34.02 30.35
CA LEU A 526 -33.18 34.04 31.49
C LEU A 526 -34.60 34.40 31.04
N TYR A 527 -35.54 33.48 31.19
CA TYR A 527 -36.95 33.77 31.01
C TYR A 527 -37.55 34.26 32.33
N LEU A 528 -37.96 35.54 32.34
CA LEU A 528 -38.50 36.27 33.50
C LEU A 528 -39.95 36.73 33.27
N GLY A 529 -40.72 35.96 32.50
CA GLY A 529 -42.15 36.16 32.28
C GLY A 529 -42.54 36.59 30.86
N ASN A 530 -41.57 37.05 30.07
CA ASN A 530 -41.77 37.42 28.67
C ASN A 530 -40.59 36.93 27.81
N TRP A 531 -40.90 36.48 26.60
CA TRP A 531 -39.91 35.99 25.63
C TRP A 531 -39.40 37.10 24.71
N ASP A 532 -40.15 38.20 24.59
CA ASP A 532 -39.75 39.35 23.78
C ASP A 532 -38.62 40.15 24.45
N ASP A 533 -38.48 40.04 25.76
CA ASP A 533 -37.40 40.67 26.51
C ASP A 533 -36.11 39.84 26.44
N VAL A 534 -35.03 40.47 25.96
CA VAL A 534 -33.70 39.84 25.95
C VAL A 534 -33.07 39.95 27.33
N ASN A 535 -32.78 38.81 27.93
CA ASN A 535 -32.17 38.69 29.25
C ASN A 535 -31.03 37.67 29.20
N ILE A 536 -29.78 38.15 29.21
CA ILE A 536 -28.59 37.30 29.08
C ILE A 536 -27.70 37.47 30.31
N LEU A 537 -27.40 36.36 30.97
CA LEU A 537 -26.52 36.27 32.13
C LEU A 537 -25.23 35.53 31.78
N GLY A 538 -24.17 36.28 31.55
CA GLY A 538 -22.79 35.78 31.50
C GLY A 538 -22.29 35.49 32.91
N ARG A 539 -21.66 34.34 33.12
CA ARG A 539 -21.13 33.93 34.43
C ARG A 539 -19.72 33.37 34.28
N ALA A 540 -18.79 33.87 35.08
CA ALA A 540 -17.45 33.33 35.23
C ALA A 540 -17.30 32.80 36.66
N ALA A 541 -17.25 31.48 36.80
CA ALA A 541 -17.22 30.80 38.07
C ALA A 541 -15.85 30.18 38.35
N LEU A 542 -15.43 30.22 39.61
CA LEU A 542 -14.24 29.50 40.08
C LEU A 542 -14.66 28.50 41.15
N ASN A 543 -14.96 27.27 40.73
CA ASN A 543 -15.46 26.24 41.63
C ASN A 543 -14.33 25.48 42.32
N PHE A 544 -14.45 25.29 43.63
CA PHE A 544 -13.65 24.35 44.39
C PHE A 544 -14.43 23.04 44.52
N ASN A 545 -13.85 21.95 44.03
CA ASN A 545 -14.44 20.62 44.01
C ASN A 545 -13.78 19.73 45.06
N PHE A 546 -14.59 19.01 45.83
CA PHE A 546 -14.17 17.99 46.79
C PHE A 546 -14.79 16.64 46.42
N LYS A 547 -13.95 15.64 46.12
CA LYS A 547 -14.36 14.30 45.72
C LYS A 547 -14.63 13.44 46.95
N LEU A 548 -15.89 13.12 47.21
CA LEU A 548 -16.32 12.24 48.31
C LEU A 548 -16.06 10.76 47.99
N GLY A 549 -15.99 10.42 46.71
CA GLY A 549 -15.72 9.07 46.24
C GLY A 549 -15.54 9.04 44.72
N LYS A 550 -15.74 7.86 44.12
CA LYS A 550 -15.61 7.69 42.66
C LYS A 550 -16.76 8.31 41.86
N TYR A 551 -17.93 8.47 42.47
CA TYR A 551 -19.17 8.81 41.76
C TYR A 551 -19.80 10.14 42.18
N VAL A 552 -19.32 10.76 43.27
CA VAL A 552 -19.94 11.97 43.84
C VAL A 552 -18.85 12.96 44.22
N SER A 553 -19.02 14.22 43.82
CA SER A 553 -18.22 15.35 44.29
C SER A 553 -19.11 16.52 44.68
N LEU A 554 -18.71 17.23 45.74
CA LEU A 554 -19.31 18.51 46.13
C LEU A 554 -18.53 19.63 45.47
N PHE A 555 -19.22 20.71 45.10
CA PHE A 555 -18.56 21.91 44.60
C PHE A 555 -19.20 23.17 45.12
N GLY A 556 -18.40 24.22 45.20
CA GLY A 556 -18.90 25.58 45.36
C GLY A 556 -17.81 26.61 45.16
N GLY A 557 -18.21 27.85 44.92
CA GLY A 557 -17.27 28.93 44.73
C GLY A 557 -17.91 30.26 44.33
N PRO A 558 -17.10 31.32 44.30
CA PRO A 558 -17.55 32.63 43.84
C PRO A 558 -17.83 32.61 42.33
N VAL A 559 -18.79 33.43 41.92
CA VAL A 559 -19.16 33.64 40.53
C VAL A 559 -19.20 35.12 40.23
N PHE A 560 -18.48 35.57 39.21
CA PHE A 560 -18.71 36.90 38.64
C PHE A 560 -19.83 36.81 37.61
N ASN A 561 -20.86 37.63 37.78
CA ASN A 561 -22.00 37.69 36.88
C ASN A 561 -21.97 39.01 36.10
N ALA A 562 -22.33 38.94 34.83
CA ALA A 562 -22.60 40.07 33.95
C ALA A 562 -23.97 39.86 33.30
N TYR A 563 -24.94 40.67 33.68
CA TYR A 563 -26.33 40.54 33.27
C TYR A 563 -26.72 41.69 32.35
N TYR A 564 -27.06 41.36 31.12
CA TYR A 564 -27.64 42.24 30.13
C TYR A 564 -29.15 42.04 30.11
N THR A 565 -29.92 43.12 30.15
CA THR A 565 -31.38 43.07 30.10
C THR A 565 -31.96 44.26 29.34
N GLU A 566 -32.87 43.97 28.41
CA GLU A 566 -33.75 44.98 27.78
C GLU A 566 -35.08 45.13 28.54
N GLN A 567 -35.32 44.26 29.53
CA GLN A 567 -36.56 44.25 30.29
C GLN A 567 -36.62 45.47 31.21
N THR A 568 -37.66 46.28 31.05
CA THR A 568 -37.86 47.50 31.85
C THR A 568 -38.91 47.33 32.94
N ALA A 569 -39.81 46.34 32.81
CA ALA A 569 -40.89 46.08 33.75
C ALA A 569 -40.92 44.61 34.19
N GLY A 570 -41.34 44.37 35.44
CA GLY A 570 -41.52 43.02 35.98
C GLY A 570 -42.87 42.42 35.61
N TYR A 571 -42.92 41.10 35.43
CA TYR A 571 -44.16 40.35 35.25
C TYR A 571 -44.58 39.67 36.56
N SER A 572 -45.89 39.56 36.79
CA SER A 572 -46.44 38.95 38.01
C SER A 572 -45.86 37.56 38.25
N SER A 573 -45.46 37.28 39.49
CA SER A 573 -44.83 36.02 39.93
C SER A 573 -43.46 35.71 39.33
N TYR A 574 -42.85 36.59 38.53
CA TYR A 574 -41.51 36.41 37.99
C TYR A 574 -40.47 37.30 38.67
N ARG A 575 -39.23 36.81 38.72
CA ARG A 575 -38.12 37.45 39.42
C ARG A 575 -37.52 38.59 38.60
N PHE A 576 -37.94 39.82 38.88
CA PHE A 576 -37.38 41.04 38.30
C PHE A 576 -37.47 42.20 39.31
N PRO A 577 -36.44 43.08 39.45
CA PRO A 577 -35.15 43.08 38.74
C PRO A 577 -34.12 42.08 39.33
N LEU A 578 -33.04 41.84 38.59
CA LEU A 578 -31.88 41.04 39.03
C LEU A 578 -30.60 41.90 39.10
N PRO A 579 -29.66 41.59 40.03
CA PRO A 579 -29.80 40.69 41.18
C PRO A 579 -30.68 41.31 42.29
N PRO A 580 -31.04 40.56 43.36
CA PRO A 580 -31.73 41.14 44.52
C PRO A 580 -31.00 42.34 45.11
N SER A 581 -31.74 43.28 45.70
CA SER A 581 -31.21 44.54 46.26
C SER A 581 -30.13 44.37 47.34
N SER A 582 -29.99 43.18 47.91
CA SER A 582 -28.94 42.84 48.87
C SER A 582 -27.54 42.71 48.24
N TYR A 583 -27.43 42.60 46.92
CA TYR A 583 -26.15 42.48 46.21
C TYR A 583 -25.62 43.85 45.79
N ARG A 584 -24.32 44.08 46.02
CA ARG A 584 -23.62 45.25 45.46
C ARG A 584 -23.41 45.04 43.97
N THR A 585 -23.96 45.95 43.17
CA THR A 585 -23.85 45.94 41.72
C THR A 585 -22.89 47.02 41.22
N HIS A 586 -22.30 46.75 40.06
CA HIS A 586 -21.48 47.70 39.32
C HIS A 586 -22.02 47.80 37.90
N ASN A 587 -22.14 49.01 37.34
CA ASN A 587 -22.50 49.17 35.95
C ASN A 587 -21.27 48.82 35.09
N LEU A 588 -21.44 47.84 34.19
CA LEU A 588 -20.41 47.45 33.22
C LEU A 588 -20.59 48.19 31.88
N TYR A 589 -21.86 48.39 31.50
CA TYR A 589 -22.31 49.16 30.33
C TYR A 589 -23.74 49.66 30.60
N ASP A 590 -24.31 50.48 29.71
CA ASP A 590 -25.63 51.12 29.91
C ASP A 590 -26.72 50.13 30.37
N ASP A 591 -26.82 48.96 29.71
CA ASP A 591 -27.82 47.93 30.02
C ASP A 591 -27.21 46.67 30.66
N THR A 592 -25.97 46.75 31.16
CA THR A 592 -25.27 45.59 31.73
C THR A 592 -24.80 45.82 33.16
N ARG A 593 -25.27 44.99 34.08
CA ARG A 593 -24.90 45.04 35.50
C ARG A 593 -24.01 43.86 35.88
N GLY A 594 -22.96 44.15 36.64
CA GLY A 594 -22.05 43.16 37.20
C GLY A 594 -22.22 43.00 38.71
N TRP A 595 -22.08 41.77 39.22
CA TRP A 595 -21.99 41.50 40.67
C TRP A 595 -21.22 40.21 40.97
N ILE A 596 -20.79 40.06 42.22
CA ILE A 596 -20.22 38.82 42.74
C ILE A 596 -21.33 38.01 43.39
N GLY A 597 -21.60 36.82 42.85
CA GLY A 597 -22.52 35.82 43.35
C GLY A 597 -21.80 34.56 43.81
N TRP A 598 -22.56 33.46 43.90
CA TRP A 598 -22.06 32.18 44.37
C TRP A 598 -22.78 31.05 43.66
N GLN A 599 -22.15 29.89 43.59
CA GLN A 599 -22.84 28.65 43.27
C GLN A 599 -22.33 27.54 44.16
N ALA A 600 -23.22 26.63 44.52
CA ALA A 600 -22.88 25.45 45.30
C ALA A 600 -23.78 24.29 44.91
N GLY A 601 -23.23 23.08 44.94
CA GLY A 601 -23.94 21.89 44.50
C GLY A 601 -23.12 20.62 44.63
N PHE A 602 -23.61 19.59 43.96
CA PHE A 602 -22.93 18.32 43.85
C PHE A 602 -23.00 17.83 42.40
N SER A 603 -22.04 17.02 42.02
CA SER A 603 -22.06 16.33 40.74
C SER A 603 -21.92 14.83 40.92
N ILE A 604 -22.62 14.10 40.07
CA ILE A 604 -22.56 12.66 39.95
C ILE A 604 -21.87 12.25 38.65
N PHE A 605 -21.26 11.06 38.69
CA PHE A 605 -20.34 10.45 37.72
C PHE A 605 -18.86 10.87 37.87
#